data_AF-A0A966D1R8-F1
#
_entry.id   AF-A0A966D1R8-F1
#
_cell.length_a   1.000
_cell.length_b   1.000
_cell.length_c   1.000
_cell.angle_alpha   90.00
_cell.angle_beta   90.00
_cell.angle_gamma   90.00
#
_symmetry.space_group_name_H-M   'P 1'
#
loop_
_entity.id
_entity.type
_entity.pdbx_description
1 polymer ?
#
loop_
_entity_poly.entity_id
_entity_poly.type
_entity_poly.pdbx_seq_one_letter_code
_entity_poly.pdbx_strand_id
1 'polypeptide(L)'
;MSRRDAREKAFMLLYQLEIQKGALEDQLTAFIDTQEIKPGDTDYFSELVRGVRGHLETLDAIFEPLLKRWTKDRLPRIDLSILRLAVYEMRFVEAVPDNVAISEAVLLAKKYSSEESRSYINAVLGRISQEAVK
;
A
#
# COMPACT_ATOMS: atom_id res chain seq x y z
N MET A 1 -14.81 -11.67 1.02
CA MET A 1 -13.47 -11.29 1.51
C MET A 1 -13.60 -10.07 2.42
N SER A 2 -12.89 -10.03 3.55
CA SER A 2 -12.90 -8.84 4.42
C SER A 2 -12.02 -7.73 3.82
N ARG A 3 -12.27 -6.46 4.17
CA ARG A 3 -11.40 -5.34 3.74
C ARG A 3 -9.94 -5.54 4.16
N ARG A 4 -9.71 -6.15 5.32
CA ARG A 4 -8.36 -6.43 5.83
C ARG A 4 -7.64 -7.49 5.00
N ASP A 5 -8.32 -8.58 4.66
CA ASP A 5 -7.79 -9.63 3.78
C ASP A 5 -7.52 -9.08 2.37
N ALA A 6 -8.42 -8.25 1.84
CA ALA A 6 -8.24 -7.58 0.56
C ALA A 6 -6.99 -6.68 0.53
N ARG A 7 -6.78 -5.90 1.59
CA ARG A 7 -5.60 -5.02 1.72
C ARG A 7 -4.31 -5.81 1.81
N GLU A 8 -4.30 -6.88 2.59
CA GLU A 8 -3.13 -7.75 2.72
C GLU A 8 -2.76 -8.41 1.39
N LYS A 9 -3.76 -8.91 0.65
CA LYS A 9 -3.57 -9.43 -0.72
C LYS A 9 -3.09 -8.35 -1.69
N ALA A 10 -3.65 -7.15 -1.62
CA ALA A 10 -3.23 -6.02 -2.46
C ALA A 10 -1.77 -5.67 -2.19
N PHE A 11 -1.37 -5.60 -0.92
CA PHE A 11 0.03 -5.43 -0.52
C PHE A 11 0.94 -6.50 -1.12
N MET A 12 0.57 -7.79 -1.03
CA MET A 12 1.38 -8.89 -1.57
C MET A 12 1.61 -8.74 -3.07
N LEU A 13 0.56 -8.44 -3.84
CA LEU A 13 0.67 -8.24 -5.28
C LEU A 13 1.46 -6.98 -5.63
N LEU A 14 1.25 -5.88 -4.90
CA LEU A 14 2.03 -4.64 -5.09
C LEU A 14 3.52 -4.89 -4.84
N TYR A 15 3.87 -5.60 -3.77
CA TYR A 15 5.25 -6.00 -3.50
C TYR A 15 5.82 -6.89 -4.61
N GLN A 16 5.04 -7.85 -5.12
CA GLN A 16 5.46 -8.67 -6.25
C GLN A 16 5.77 -7.80 -7.48
N LEU A 17 4.92 -6.82 -7.79
CA LEU A 17 5.08 -5.87 -8.90
C LEU A 17 6.30 -4.97 -8.76
N GLU A 18 6.79 -4.72 -7.54
CA GLU A 18 8.04 -3.99 -7.31
C GLU A 18 9.29 -4.81 -7.66
N ILE A 19 9.19 -6.14 -7.63
CA ILE A 19 10.33 -7.05 -7.84
C ILE A 19 10.31 -7.64 -9.24
N GLN A 20 9.13 -8.00 -9.72
CA GLN A 20 8.93 -8.71 -10.98
C GLN A 20 8.43 -7.76 -12.05
N LYS A 21 9.14 -7.75 -13.18
CA LYS A 21 8.68 -7.06 -14.38
C LYS A 21 7.55 -7.85 -15.03
N GLY A 22 6.52 -7.16 -15.48
CA GLY A 22 5.42 -7.76 -16.23
C GLY A 22 4.24 -6.80 -16.36
N ALA A 23 3.28 -7.15 -17.20
CA ALA A 23 2.03 -6.39 -17.29
C ALA A 23 1.21 -6.57 -16.00
N LEU A 24 0.56 -5.49 -15.58
CA LEU A 24 -0.26 -5.48 -14.36
C LEU A 24 -1.37 -6.52 -14.43
N GLU A 25 -2.14 -6.51 -15.52
CA GLU A 25 -3.32 -7.36 -15.65
C GLU A 25 -2.95 -8.84 -15.67
N ASP A 26 -1.86 -9.23 -16.34
CA ASP A 26 -1.37 -10.62 -16.35
C ASP A 26 -1.02 -11.11 -14.93
N GLN A 27 -0.30 -10.28 -14.16
CA GLN A 27 0.07 -10.63 -12.78
C GLN A 27 -1.14 -10.63 -11.85
N LEU A 28 -2.10 -9.73 -12.06
CA LEU A 28 -3.33 -9.66 -11.28
C LEU A 28 -4.22 -10.89 -11.51
N THR A 29 -4.43 -11.29 -12.76
CA THR A 29 -5.15 -12.53 -13.10
C THR A 29 -4.46 -13.75 -12.50
N ALA A 30 -3.15 -13.89 -12.71
CA ALA A 30 -2.39 -15.01 -12.15
C ALA A 30 -2.45 -15.06 -10.61
N PHE A 31 -2.42 -13.90 -9.94
CA PHE A 31 -2.52 -13.81 -8.49
C PHE A 31 -3.92 -14.19 -7.99
N ILE A 32 -4.98 -13.73 -8.65
CA ILE A 32 -6.37 -14.11 -8.32
C ILE A 32 -6.56 -15.62 -8.41
N ASP A 33 -6.06 -16.23 -9.48
CA ASP A 33 -6.15 -17.68 -9.69
C ASP A 33 -5.35 -18.44 -8.63
N THR A 34 -4.12 -18.01 -8.35
CA THR A 34 -3.24 -18.65 -7.37
C THR A 34 -3.77 -18.55 -5.94
N GLN A 35 -4.40 -17.42 -5.59
CA GLN A 35 -4.96 -17.19 -4.26
C GLN A 35 -6.42 -17.63 -4.13
N GLU A 36 -6.98 -18.26 -5.17
CA GLU A 36 -8.37 -18.73 -5.26
C GLU A 36 -9.38 -17.65 -4.84
N ILE A 37 -9.14 -16.39 -5.25
CA ILE A 37 -10.01 -15.26 -4.89
C ILE A 37 -11.31 -15.39 -5.68
N LYS A 38 -12.43 -15.50 -4.96
CA LYS A 38 -13.76 -15.62 -5.57
C LYS A 38 -14.07 -14.37 -6.41
N PRO A 39 -14.68 -14.49 -7.61
CA PRO A 39 -14.96 -13.35 -8.49
C PRO A 39 -15.67 -12.18 -7.79
N GLY A 40 -16.70 -12.45 -6.96
CA GLY A 40 -17.45 -11.43 -6.22
C GLY A 40 -16.73 -10.81 -5.02
N ASP A 41 -15.50 -11.25 -4.73
CA ASP A 41 -14.67 -10.73 -3.65
C ASP A 41 -13.51 -9.85 -4.16
N THR A 42 -13.38 -9.66 -5.48
CA THR A 42 -12.18 -9.04 -6.09
C THR A 42 -12.23 -7.52 -6.18
N ASP A 43 -13.40 -6.90 -6.07
CA ASP A 43 -13.60 -5.47 -6.41
C ASP A 43 -12.64 -4.55 -5.65
N TYR A 44 -12.69 -4.60 -4.32
CA TYR A 44 -11.87 -3.71 -3.48
C TYR A 44 -10.38 -4.03 -3.58
N PHE A 45 -10.01 -5.32 -3.65
CA PHE A 45 -8.61 -5.71 -3.87
C PHE A 45 -8.07 -5.17 -5.21
N SER A 46 -8.84 -5.32 -6.27
CA SER A 46 -8.45 -4.89 -7.62
C SER A 46 -8.40 -3.37 -7.73
N GLU A 47 -9.32 -2.67 -7.07
CA GLU A 47 -9.32 -1.22 -6.93
C GLU A 47 -8.02 -0.72 -6.29
N LEU A 48 -7.62 -1.30 -5.16
CA LEU A 48 -6.38 -0.93 -4.46
C LEU A 48 -5.16 -1.15 -5.36
N VAL A 49 -5.05 -2.31 -6.00
CA VAL A 49 -3.88 -2.64 -6.83
C VAL A 49 -3.80 -1.74 -8.06
N ARG A 50 -4.89 -1.59 -8.81
CA ARG A 50 -4.92 -0.75 -10.01
C ARG A 50 -4.76 0.72 -9.66
N GLY A 51 -5.40 1.16 -8.58
CA GLY A 51 -5.31 2.51 -8.07
C GLY A 51 -3.90 2.91 -7.69
N VAL A 52 -3.21 2.08 -6.90
CA VAL A 52 -1.80 2.31 -6.55
C VAL A 52 -0.92 2.34 -7.80
N ARG A 53 -1.08 1.37 -8.71
CA ARG A 53 -0.27 1.28 -9.94
C ARG A 53 -0.51 2.44 -10.89
N GLY A 54 -1.73 2.99 -10.94
CA GLY A 54 -2.08 4.14 -11.76
C GLY A 54 -1.57 5.49 -11.20
N HIS A 55 -1.22 5.54 -9.91
CA HIS A 55 -0.87 6.79 -9.23
C HIS A 55 0.55 6.80 -8.63
N LEU A 56 1.45 5.89 -9.02
CA LEU A 56 2.75 5.71 -8.36
C LEU A 56 3.53 7.01 -8.17
N GLU A 57 3.66 7.82 -9.22
CA GLU A 57 4.39 9.10 -9.15
C GLU A 57 3.72 10.08 -8.18
N THR A 58 2.39 10.17 -8.22
CA THR A 58 1.61 11.02 -7.30
C THR A 58 1.76 10.54 -5.85
N LEU A 59 1.66 9.24 -5.61
CA LEU A 59 1.79 8.65 -4.27
C LEU A 59 3.20 8.86 -3.71
N ASP A 60 4.22 8.61 -4.52
CA ASP A 60 5.62 8.81 -4.16
C ASP A 60 5.88 10.27 -3.78
N ALA A 61 5.38 11.22 -4.58
CA ALA A 61 5.57 12.65 -4.34
C ALA A 61 4.99 13.12 -3.00
N ILE A 62 3.96 12.43 -2.47
CA ILE A 62 3.34 12.77 -1.18
C ILE A 62 4.25 12.40 -0.01
N PHE A 63 4.84 11.20 -0.02
CA PHE A 63 5.62 10.73 1.14
C PHE A 63 7.12 10.99 1.01
N GLU A 64 7.67 11.12 -0.20
CA GLU A 64 9.10 11.32 -0.44
C GLU A 64 9.71 12.49 0.35
N PRO A 65 9.09 13.70 0.40
CA PRO A 65 9.61 14.83 1.17
C PRO A 65 9.70 14.56 2.68
N LEU A 66 8.94 13.58 3.16
CA LEU A 66 8.87 13.20 4.57
C LEU A 66 9.91 12.11 4.91
N LEU A 67 10.58 11.53 3.91
CA LEU A 67 11.59 10.51 4.10
C LEU A 67 12.93 11.11 4.58
N LYS A 68 13.04 11.39 5.88
CA LYS A 68 14.24 12.06 6.45
C LYS A 68 15.52 11.20 6.49
N ARG A 69 15.38 9.87 6.58
CA ARG A 69 16.52 8.93 6.74
C ARG A 69 16.86 8.18 5.46
N TRP A 70 15.89 8.02 4.56
CA TRP A 70 15.99 7.15 3.40
C TRP A 70 15.55 7.91 2.16
N THR A 71 16.19 7.67 1.02
CA THR A 71 15.55 7.98 -0.25
C THR A 71 14.53 6.88 -0.56
N LYS A 72 13.51 7.17 -1.38
CA LYS A 72 12.55 6.16 -1.83
C LYS A 72 13.25 4.90 -2.36
N ASP A 73 14.27 5.07 -3.19
CA ASP A 73 15.00 3.97 -3.82
C ASP A 73 15.77 3.08 -2.84
N ARG A 74 16.01 3.58 -1.62
CA ARG A 74 16.69 2.84 -0.55
C ARG A 74 15.72 2.22 0.45
N LEU A 75 14.42 2.49 0.34
CA LEU A 75 13.43 1.80 1.17
C LEU A 75 13.37 0.31 0.81
N PRO A 76 13.22 -0.58 1.81
CA PRO A 76 12.81 -1.95 1.54
C PRO A 76 11.55 -1.94 0.67
N ARG A 77 11.50 -2.83 -0.35
CA ARG A 77 10.35 -2.90 -1.27
C ARG A 77 9.04 -3.20 -0.53
N ILE A 78 9.13 -3.90 0.60
CA ILE A 78 8.01 -4.12 1.52
C ILE A 78 7.49 -2.79 2.07
N ASP A 79 8.37 -1.96 2.64
CA ASP A 79 8.00 -0.67 3.25
C ASP A 79 7.45 0.30 2.19
N LEU A 80 8.07 0.33 1.01
CA LEU A 80 7.60 1.13 -0.13
C LEU A 80 6.18 0.73 -0.54
N SER A 81 5.91 -0.58 -0.63
CA SER A 81 4.58 -1.09 -1.01
C SER A 81 3.53 -0.75 0.04
N ILE A 82 3.89 -0.83 1.33
CA ILE A 82 3.00 -0.45 2.44
C ILE A 82 2.69 1.05 2.40
N LEU A 83 3.70 1.91 2.22
CA LEU A 83 3.51 3.35 2.13
C LEU A 83 2.61 3.74 0.96
N ARG A 84 2.87 3.21 -0.25
CA ARG A 84 2.05 3.48 -1.44
C ARG A 84 0.60 3.06 -1.23
N LEU A 85 0.38 1.85 -0.69
CA LEU A 85 -0.98 1.36 -0.42
C LEU A 85 -1.71 2.25 0.59
N ALA A 86 -1.07 2.58 1.71
CA ALA A 86 -1.68 3.41 2.75
C ALA A 86 -1.99 4.82 2.25
N VAL A 87 -1.05 5.45 1.54
CA VAL A 87 -1.25 6.79 0.98
C VAL A 87 -2.35 6.79 -0.09
N TYR A 88 -2.45 5.72 -0.89
CA TYR A 88 -3.54 5.60 -1.86
C TYR A 88 -4.90 5.58 -1.15
N GLU A 89 -5.04 4.76 -0.10
CA GLU A 89 -6.28 4.72 0.67
C GLU A 89 -6.61 6.07 1.31
N MET A 90 -5.62 6.73 1.93
CA MET A 90 -5.79 8.04 2.56
C MET A 90 -6.18 9.18 1.61
N ARG A 91 -6.03 9.01 0.30
CA ARG A 91 -6.17 10.10 -0.68
C ARG A 91 -7.19 9.85 -1.76
N PHE A 92 -7.47 8.58 -2.07
CA PHE A 92 -8.31 8.20 -3.19
C PHE A 92 -9.48 7.31 -2.77
N VAL A 93 -9.51 6.80 -1.53
CA VAL A 93 -10.59 5.93 -1.05
C VAL A 93 -11.35 6.65 0.07
N GLU A 94 -12.34 7.46 -0.30
CA GLU A 94 -13.14 8.29 0.64
C GLU A 94 -13.75 7.50 1.81
N ALA A 95 -14.07 6.22 1.59
CA ALA A 95 -14.64 5.34 2.58
C ALA A 95 -13.63 4.81 3.63
N VAL A 96 -12.36 5.23 3.57
CA VAL A 96 -11.29 4.82 4.49
C VAL A 96 -10.73 6.04 5.21
N PRO A 97 -11.04 6.22 6.50
CA PRO A 97 -10.44 7.27 7.31
C PRO A 97 -8.91 7.10 7.43
N ASP A 98 -8.19 8.22 7.49
CA ASP A 98 -6.72 8.23 7.62
C ASP A 98 -6.20 7.36 8.77
N ASN A 99 -6.84 7.43 9.94
CA ASN A 99 -6.43 6.64 11.11
C ASN A 99 -6.58 5.12 10.90
N VAL A 100 -7.56 4.70 10.08
CA VAL A 100 -7.75 3.30 9.71
C VAL A 100 -6.65 2.87 8.74
N ALA A 101 -6.38 3.65 7.69
CA ALA A 101 -5.30 3.36 6.74
C ALA A 101 -3.93 3.28 7.44
N ILE A 102 -3.64 4.22 8.35
CA ILE A 102 -2.42 4.22 9.17
C ILE A 102 -2.33 2.96 10.03
N SER A 103 -3.39 2.63 10.77
CA SER A 103 -3.42 1.45 11.64
C SER A 103 -3.15 0.16 10.86
N GLU A 104 -3.79 0.00 9.70
CA GLU A 104 -3.63 -1.16 8.85
C GLU A 104 -2.20 -1.25 8.26
N ALA A 105 -1.61 -0.12 7.85
CA ALA A 105 -0.23 -0.06 7.39
C ALA A 105 0.76 -0.49 8.47
N VAL A 106 0.54 -0.06 9.72
CA VAL A 106 1.35 -0.47 10.88
C VAL A 106 1.22 -1.96 11.16
N LEU A 107 0.04 -2.54 10.98
CA LEU A 107 -0.17 -3.99 11.12
C LEU A 107 0.56 -4.78 10.03
N LEU A 108 0.55 -4.31 8.78
CA LEU A 108 1.33 -4.90 7.70
C LEU A 108 2.83 -4.82 7.98
N ALA A 109 3.33 -3.65 8.39
CA ALA A 109 4.74 -3.46 8.73
C ALA A 109 5.18 -4.36 9.89
N LYS A 110 4.33 -4.55 10.90
CA LYS A 110 4.58 -5.48 12.01
C LYS A 110 4.68 -6.94 11.54
N LYS A 111 3.90 -7.33 10.54
CA LYS A 111 3.85 -8.70 10.04
C LYS A 111 4.97 -9.02 9.04
N TYR A 112 5.33 -8.06 8.19
CA TYR A 112 6.21 -8.29 7.03
C TYR A 112 7.55 -7.53 7.09
N SER A 113 7.73 -6.63 8.05
CA SER A 113 8.92 -5.77 8.12
C SER A 113 9.49 -5.70 9.55
N SER A 114 10.38 -4.75 9.80
CA SER A 114 11.07 -4.55 11.06
C SER A 114 10.29 -3.64 12.03
N GLU A 115 10.63 -3.68 13.32
CA GLU A 115 10.09 -2.77 14.32
C GLU A 115 10.47 -1.30 14.05
N GLU A 116 11.65 -1.06 13.47
CA GLU A 116 12.06 0.26 13.00
C GLU A 116 11.18 0.74 11.85
N SER A 117 10.95 -0.12 10.85
CA SER A 117 10.06 0.16 9.71
C SER A 117 8.64 0.45 10.17
N ARG A 118 8.11 -0.32 11.13
CA ARG A 118 6.79 -0.09 11.73
C ARG A 118 6.67 1.31 12.34
N SER A 119 7.64 1.69 13.16
CA SER A 119 7.67 3.01 13.82
C SER A 119 7.84 4.14 12.80
N TYR A 120 8.66 3.91 11.78
CA TYR A 120 8.94 4.87 10.72
C TYR A 120 7.74 5.13 9.82
N ILE A 121 7.08 4.07 9.33
CA ILE A 121 5.86 4.16 8.51
C ILE A 121 4.76 4.91 9.29
N ASN A 122 4.56 4.59 10.57
CA ASN A 122 3.60 5.30 11.41
C ASN A 122 3.90 6.81 11.49
N ALA A 123 5.18 7.17 11.66
CA ALA A 123 5.59 8.57 11.75
C ALA A 123 5.41 9.33 10.42
N VAL A 124 5.69 8.69 9.28
CA VAL A 124 5.51 9.28 7.94
C VAL A 124 4.02 9.49 7.66
N LEU A 125 3.20 8.44 7.78
CA LEU A 125 1.77 8.53 7.50
C LEU A 125 1.04 9.48 8.47
N GLY A 126 1.48 9.55 9.74
CA GLY A 126 0.95 10.50 10.71
C GLY A 126 1.19 11.97 10.31
N ARG A 127 2.33 12.29 9.69
CA ARG A 127 2.59 13.64 9.15
C ARG A 127 1.69 13.93 7.95
N ILE A 128 1.56 12.96 7.04
CA ILE A 128 0.67 13.06 5.86
C ILE A 128 -0.76 13.37 6.30
N SER A 129 -1.28 12.67 7.33
CA SER A 129 -2.63 12.93 7.83
C SER A 129 -2.80 14.34 8.40
N GLN A 130 -1.79 14.87 9.11
CA GLN A 130 -1.83 16.23 9.66
C GLN A 130 -1.81 17.33 8.59
N GLU A 131 -1.15 17.09 7.45
CA GLU A 131 -1.08 18.05 6.34
C GLU A 131 -2.40 18.16 5.57
N ALA A 132 -3.23 17.11 5.54
CA ALA A 132 -4.53 17.13 4.87
C ALA A 132 -5.64 17.84 5.65
N VAL A 133 -5.41 18.16 6.93
CA VAL A 133 -6.40 18.83 7.80
C VAL A 133 -6.26 20.36 7.76
N LYS A 134 -5.36 20.90 6.93
CA LYS A 134 -5.16 22.34 6.71
C LYS A 134 -5.80 22.80 5.40
#